data_AF-A0A2V8QM88-F1
#
_entry.id   AF-A0A2V8QM88-F1
#
_cell.length_a   1.000
_cell.length_b   1.000
_cell.length_c   1.000
_cell.angle_alpha   90.00
_cell.angle_beta   90.00
_cell.angle_gamma   90.00
#
_symmetry.space_group_name_H-M   'P 1'
#
loop_
_entity.id
_entity.type
_entity.pdbx_description
1 polymer ?
#
loop_
_entity_poly.entity_id
_entity_poly.type
_entity_poly.pdbx_seq_one_letter_code
_entity_poly.pdbx_strand_id
1 'polypeptide(L)' 'MNAITTHVLDTAAGRPAAGVPVTLEARDDAGVWREVGRGTTDEDGRLRELLPPAFALR' A
#
# COMPACT_ATOMS: atom_id res chain seq x y z
N MET A 1 -2.45 -15.17 8.09
CA MET A 1 -2.98 -13.87 7.61
C MET A 1 -1.96 -13.31 6.64
N ASN A 2 -2.37 -13.02 5.41
CA ASN A 2 -1.49 -12.38 4.44
C ASN A 2 -1.73 -10.87 4.51
N ALA A 3 -0.66 -10.09 4.55
CA ALA A 3 -0.72 -8.63 4.59
C ALA A 3 0.25 -8.06 3.57
N ILE A 4 -0.18 -6.98 2.91
CA ILE A 4 0.69 -6.13 2.10
C ILE A 4 0.87 -4.83 2.88
N THR A 5 2.12 -4.42 3.06
CA THR A 5 2.50 -3.19 3.77
C THR A 5 3.50 -2.41 2.95
N THR A 6 3.57 -1.10 3.13
CA THR A 6 4.62 -0.26 2.56
C THR A 6 5.42 0.48 3.62
N HIS A 7 6.63 0.90 3.27
CA HIS A 7 7.47 1.82 4.01
C HIS A 7 8.16 2.75 2.99
N VAL A 8 7.84 4.03 3.06
CA VAL A 8 8.32 5.05 2.12
C VAL A 8 9.35 5.93 2.84
N LEU A 9 10.51 6.12 2.22
CA LEU A 9 11.59 6.94 2.74
C LEU A 9 11.81 8.16 1.85
N ASP A 10 11.96 9.33 2.45
CA ASP A 10 12.47 10.53 1.80
C ASP A 10 14.00 10.54 1.95
N THR A 11 14.70 10.17 0.87
CA THR A 11 16.16 10.10 0.86
C THR A 11 16.83 11.46 0.79
N ALA A 12 16.14 12.51 0.35
CA ALA A 12 16.67 13.87 0.33
C ALA A 12 16.69 14.48 1.73
N ALA A 13 15.67 14.20 2.54
CA ALA A 13 15.58 14.63 3.93
C ALA A 13 16.18 13.62 4.93
N GLY A 14 16.49 12.40 4.50
CA GLY A 14 17.07 11.34 5.35
C GLY A 14 16.11 10.83 6.43
N ARG A 15 14.81 10.82 6.17
CA ARG A 15 13.76 10.45 7.14
C ARG A 15 12.57 9.73 6.49
N PRO A 16 11.69 9.06 7.25
CA PRO A 16 10.47 8.50 6.71
C PRO A 16 9.57 9.54 6.05
N ALA A 17 8.87 9.14 4.98
CA ALA A 17 7.96 10.00 4.24
C ALA A 17 6.52 9.80 4.73
N ALA A 18 6.09 10.66 5.66
CA ALA A 18 4.72 10.70 6.15
C ALA A 18 3.78 11.37 5.15
N GLY A 19 2.49 11.00 5.16
CA GLY A 19 1.48 11.67 4.34
C GLY A 19 1.46 11.27 2.86
N VAL A 20 2.17 10.20 2.48
CA VAL A 20 2.25 9.75 1.08
C VAL A 20 1.00 8.93 0.75
N PRO A 21 0.16 9.34 -0.23
CA PRO A 21 -0.99 8.55 -0.67
C PRO A 21 -0.51 7.31 -1.45
N VAL A 22 -1.11 6.16 -1.13
CA VAL A 22 -0.77 4.86 -1.74
C VAL A 22 -2.05 4.14 -2.16
N THR A 23 -2.05 3.59 -3.36
CA THR A 23 -3.10 2.72 -3.89
C THR A 23 -2.49 1.36 -4.25
N LEU A 24 -3.12 0.28 -3.76
CA LEU A 24 -2.85 -1.08 -4.17
C LEU A 24 -3.89 -1.50 -5.22
N GLU A 25 -3.43 -1.96 -6.36
CA GLU A 25 -4.27 -2.49 -7.42
C GLU A 25 -3.90 -3.95 -7.74
N ALA A 26 -4.88 -4.73 -8.16
CA ALA A 26 -4.70 -6.08 -8.69
C ALA A 26 -5.24 -6.15 -10.11
N ARG A 27 -4.51 -6.88 -10.96
CA ARG A 27 -4.91 -7.11 -12.35
C ARG A 27 -5.75 -8.38 -12.42
N ASP A 28 -6.95 -8.29 -13.01
CA ASP A 28 -7.82 -9.44 -13.23
C ASP A 28 -7.42 -10.24 -14.49
N ASP A 29 -8.05 -11.40 -14.70
CA ASP A 29 -7.79 -12.30 -15.84
C ASP A 29 -8.11 -11.66 -17.20
N ALA A 30 -8.99 -10.64 -17.22
CA ALA A 30 -9.27 -9.85 -18.41
C ALA A 30 -8.21 -8.76 -18.65
N GLY A 31 -7.21 -8.66 -17.77
CA GLY A 31 -6.11 -7.72 -17.86
C GLY A 31 -6.41 -6.34 -17.30
N VAL A 32 -7.55 -6.15 -16.61
CA VAL A 32 -8.01 -4.86 -16.06
C VAL A 32 -7.49 -4.70 -14.63
N TRP A 33 -6.96 -3.51 -14.32
CA TRP A 33 -6.55 -3.16 -12.96
C TRP A 33 -7.74 -2.70 -12.13
N ARG A 34 -7.82 -3.17 -10.88
CA ARG A 34 -8.85 -2.79 -9.91
C ARG A 34 -8.20 -2.44 -8.59
N GLU A 35 -8.67 -1.36 -7.98
CA GLU A 35 -8.27 -0.98 -6.63
C GLU A 35 -8.66 -2.07 -5.62
N VAL A 36 -7.69 -2.47 -4.80
CA VAL A 36 -7.81 -3.45 -3.72
C VAL A 36 -7.83 -2.75 -2.37
N GLY A 37 -7.03 -1.70 -2.23
CA GLY A 37 -6.98 -0.90 -1.02
C GLY A 37 -6.18 0.37 -1.24
N ARG A 38 -6.38 1.33 -0.33
CA ARG A 38 -5.74 2.64 -0.39
C ARG A 38 -5.50 3.17 1.02
N GLY A 39 -4.55 4.05 1.16
CA GLY A 39 -4.30 4.75 2.40
C GLY A 39 -3.21 5.80 2.28
N THR A 40 -2.77 6.28 3.41
CA THR A 40 -1.71 7.28 3.52
C THR A 40 -0.69 6.80 4.53
N THR A 41 0.60 7.01 4.26
CA THR A 41 1.65 6.62 5.20
C THR A 41 1.57 7.40 6.51
N ASP A 42 1.82 6.71 7.62
CA ASP A 42 1.92 7.25 8.97
C ASP A 42 3.21 8.06 9.18
N GLU A 43 3.43 8.54 10.41
CA GLU A 43 4.62 9.33 10.78
C GLU A 43 5.94 8.56 10.62
N ASP A 44 5.90 7.22 10.66
CA ASP A 44 7.04 6.34 10.38
C ASP A 44 7.13 5.99 8.88
N GLY A 45 6.42 6.72 8.02
CA GLY A 45 6.40 6.50 6.58
C GLY A 45 5.78 5.16 6.17
N ARG A 46 5.00 4.52 7.05
CA ARG A 46 4.45 3.19 6.82
C ARG A 46 2.97 3.21 6.56
N LEU A 47 2.51 2.22 5.79
CA LEU A 47 1.11 1.87 5.72
C LEU A 47 1.00 0.36 5.89
N ARG A 48 0.39 -0.05 7.01
CA ARG A 48 0.39 -1.44 7.50
C ARG A 48 -0.82 -2.23 7.06
N GLU A 49 -1.86 -1.55 6.59
CA GLU A 49 -3.13 -2.12 6.20
C GLU A 49 -3.50 -1.65 4.79
N LEU A 50 -2.91 -2.28 3.77
CA LEU A 50 -3.29 -2.06 2.36
C LEU A 50 -4.18 -3.17 1.80
N LEU A 51 -4.08 -4.38 2.36
CA LEU A 51 -4.83 -5.53 1.90
C LEU A 51 -6.03 -5.77 2.82
N PRO A 52 -7.28 -5.71 2.33
CA PRO A 52 -8.45 -6.05 3.13
C PRO A 52 -8.34 -7.49 3.66
N PRO A 53 -8.77 -7.78 4.90
CA PRO A 53 -8.63 -9.12 5.50
C PRO A 53 -9.28 -10.25 4.68
N ALA A 54 -10.34 -9.94 3.93
CA ALA A 54 -11.06 -10.89 3.10
C ALA A 54 -10.50 -11.02 1.66
N PHE A 55 -9.46 -10.28 1.31
CA PHE A 55 -8.91 -10.31 -0.04
C PHE A 55 -8.10 -11.59 -0.26
N ALA A 56 -8.55 -12.43 -1.18
CA ALA A 56 -7.85 -13.64 -1.59
C ALA A 56 -6.78 -13.30 -2.62
N LEU A 57 -5.51 -13.43 -2.25
CA LEU A 57 -4.40 -13.47 -3.19
C LEU A 57 -4.50 -14.80 -3.95
N ARG A 58 -4.78 -14.73 -5.25
CA ARG A 58 -4.85 -15.89 -6.16
C ARG A 58 -3.68 -15.86 -7.11
#